data_AF-A0AAU6HEF4-F1
#
_entry.id   AF-A0AAU6HEF4-F1
#
_cell.length_a   1.000
_cell.length_b   1.000
_cell.length_c   1.000
_cell.angle_alpha   90.00
_cell.angle_beta   90.00
_cell.angle_gamma   90.00
#
_symmetry.space_group_name_H-M   'P 1'
#
loop_
_entity.id
_entity.type
_entity.pdbx_description
1 polymer ?
#
loop_
_entity_poly.entity_id
_entity_poly.type
_entity_poly.pdbx_seq_one_letter_code
_entity_poly.pdbx_strand_id
1 'polypeptide(L)'
;MPMDNWRITNAMENRTGNWVYYICSAAAAFANLHFSRHVDNPADDHMATNDGAYYYYGVTGTFNQAAQQADQAVRQMLVDAWNDYFAV
;
A
#
# COMPACT_ATOMS: atom_id res chain seq x y z
N MET A 1 8.12 14.67 5.62
CA MET A 1 7.29 15.55 4.74
C MET A 1 5.85 15.38 5.20
N PRO A 2 5.04 16.43 5.39
CA PRO A 2 3.81 16.29 6.17
C PRO A 2 2.84 15.31 5.49
N MET A 3 2.04 14.60 6.30
CA MET A 3 1.07 13.55 5.93
C MET A 3 0.03 13.91 4.83
N ASP A 4 0.12 15.09 4.21
CA ASP A 4 -0.81 15.61 3.19
C ASP A 4 -0.76 14.86 1.86
N ASN A 5 0.29 14.07 1.64
CA ASN A 5 0.49 13.32 0.40
C ASN A 5 -0.50 12.15 0.29
N TRP A 6 -0.80 11.49 1.41
CA TRP A 6 -1.62 10.30 1.47
C TRP A 6 -3.03 10.63 1.97
N ARG A 7 -4.04 10.43 1.11
CA ARG A 7 -5.43 10.83 1.40
C ARG A 7 -6.34 9.63 1.46
N ILE A 8 -7.23 9.62 2.44
CA ILE A 8 -8.25 8.58 2.60
C ILE A 8 -9.15 8.55 1.35
N THR A 9 -9.50 7.34 0.91
CA THR A 9 -10.45 7.10 -0.16
C THR A 9 -11.59 6.22 0.32
N ASN A 10 -12.73 6.28 -0.38
CA ASN A 10 -13.87 5.38 -0.18
C ASN A 10 -13.74 4.09 -1.01
N ALA A 11 -12.54 3.77 -1.54
CA ALA A 11 -12.34 2.50 -2.25
C ALA A 11 -12.56 1.34 -1.26
N MET A 12 -13.15 0.24 -1.71
CA MET A 12 -13.31 -0.98 -0.91
C MET A 12 -12.58 -2.10 -1.62
N GLU A 13 -11.57 -2.67 -0.97
CA GLU A 13 -10.97 -3.91 -1.41
C GLU A 13 -11.91 -5.06 -1.02
N ASN A 14 -12.01 -6.08 -1.88
CA ASN A 14 -12.97 -7.18 -1.70
C ASN A 14 -12.48 -8.24 -0.68
N ARG A 15 -11.79 -7.82 0.39
CA ARG A 15 -11.37 -8.67 1.52
C ARG A 15 -12.33 -8.48 2.69
N THR A 16 -12.64 -9.56 3.41
CA THR A 16 -13.44 -9.51 4.64
C THR A 16 -12.72 -8.68 5.71
N GLY A 17 -13.36 -7.64 6.25
CA GLY A 17 -12.83 -6.81 7.34
C GLY A 17 -13.15 -5.32 7.17
N ASN A 18 -12.92 -4.53 8.21
CA ASN A 18 -12.98 -3.07 8.13
C ASN A 18 -11.61 -2.52 7.74
N TRP A 19 -11.56 -1.75 6.65
CA TRP A 19 -10.32 -1.22 6.09
C TRP A 19 -10.44 0.29 5.84
N VAL A 20 -9.30 0.98 5.96
CA VAL A 20 -9.15 2.38 5.56
C VAL A 20 -8.10 2.45 4.47
N TYR A 21 -8.43 3.10 3.36
CA TYR A 21 -7.59 3.13 2.17
C TYR A 21 -7.02 4.50 1.93
N TYR A 22 -5.73 4.60 1.65
CA TYR A 22 -5.06 5.85 1.32
C TYR A 22 -4.46 5.78 -0.09
N ILE A 23 -4.54 6.86 -0.84
CA ILE A 23 -3.82 7.02 -2.10
C ILE A 23 -2.82 8.17 -1.98
N CYS A 24 -1.67 8.03 -2.65
CA CYS A 24 -0.72 9.12 -2.72
C CYS A 24 -1.11 10.06 -3.87
N SER A 25 -1.43 11.31 -3.52
CA SER A 25 -1.77 12.36 -4.48
C SER A 25 -0.60 13.27 -4.85
N ALA A 26 0.52 13.17 -4.14
CA ALA A 26 1.65 14.08 -4.28
C ALA A 26 2.82 13.53 -5.10
N ALA A 27 2.98 12.21 -5.17
CA ALA A 27 4.05 11.56 -5.92
C ALA A 27 3.48 10.78 -7.10
N ALA A 28 3.76 11.23 -8.33
CA ALA A 28 3.33 10.55 -9.55
C ALA A 28 3.85 9.10 -9.64
N ALA A 29 5.00 8.81 -9.02
CA ALA A 29 5.54 7.46 -8.91
C ALA A 29 4.63 6.49 -8.15
N PHE A 30 3.75 7.00 -7.27
CA PHE A 30 2.84 6.20 -6.46
C PHE A 30 1.37 6.28 -6.93
N ALA A 31 1.10 6.90 -8.08
CA ALA A 31 -0.25 7.13 -8.57
C ALA A 31 -1.06 5.84 -8.79
N ASN A 32 -0.37 4.72 -9.03
CA ASN A 32 -1.00 3.40 -9.23
C ASN A 32 -0.98 2.52 -7.98
N LEU A 33 -0.68 3.11 -6.81
CA LEU A 33 -0.63 2.42 -5.54
C LEU A 33 -1.69 2.94 -4.58
N HIS A 34 -2.12 2.06 -3.69
CA HIS A 34 -2.88 2.42 -2.51
C HIS A 34 -2.30 1.72 -1.28
N PHE A 35 -2.54 2.35 -0.13
CA PHE A 35 -2.22 1.80 1.17
C PHE A 35 -3.51 1.33 1.84
N SER A 36 -3.56 0.06 2.22
CA SER A 36 -4.69 -0.54 2.91
C SER A 36 -4.34 -0.72 4.39
N ARG A 37 -5.10 -0.06 5.26
CA ARG A 37 -5.01 -0.16 6.71
C ARG A 37 -6.15 -1.01 7.26
N HIS A 38 -5.83 -2.11 7.92
CA HIS A 38 -6.85 -2.92 8.56
C HIS A 38 -7.20 -2.31 9.92
N VAL A 39 -8.47 -1.99 10.14
CA VAL A 39 -8.95 -1.37 11.40
C VAL A 39 -8.77 -2.33 12.58
N ASP A 40 -9.09 -3.60 12.39
CA ASP A 40 -9.05 -4.60 13.46
C ASP A 40 -7.71 -5.35 13.59
N ASN A 41 -6.89 -5.43 12.53
CA ASN A 41 -5.63 -6.18 12.52
C ASN A 41 -4.49 -5.44 11.79
N PRO A 42 -3.79 -4.50 12.44
CA PRO A 42 -2.71 -3.72 11.82
C PRO A 42 -1.56 -4.56 11.23
N ALA A 43 -1.42 -5.83 11.61
CA ALA A 43 -0.43 -6.73 11.01
C ALA A 43 -0.70 -7.02 9.52
N ASP A 44 -1.94 -6.82 9.08
CA ASP A 44 -2.36 -7.00 7.69
C ASP A 44 -2.24 -5.73 6.85
N ASP A 45 -1.75 -4.62 7.42
CA ASP A 45 -1.50 -3.37 6.69
C ASP A 45 -0.55 -3.64 5.51
N HIS A 46 -0.89 -3.11 4.33
CA HIS A 46 -0.10 -3.36 3.13
C HIS A 46 -0.21 -2.25 2.08
N MET A 47 0.86 -2.07 1.31
CA MET A 47 0.82 -1.33 0.05
C MET A 47 0.41 -2.29 -1.06
N ALA A 48 -0.45 -1.84 -1.96
CA ALA A 48 -0.87 -2.62 -3.11
C ALA A 48 -0.99 -1.79 -4.39
N THR A 49 -0.84 -2.46 -5.53
CA THR A 49 -1.20 -1.89 -6.84
C THR A 49 -2.72 -1.75 -6.95
N ASN A 50 -3.21 -0.74 -7.68
CA ASN A 50 -4.65 -0.46 -7.78
C ASN A 50 -5.50 -1.58 -8.39
N ASP A 51 -4.89 -2.49 -9.15
CA ASP A 51 -5.54 -3.70 -9.66
C ASP A 51 -5.61 -4.83 -8.61
N GLY A 52 -5.03 -4.63 -7.43
CA GLY A 52 -4.97 -5.61 -6.36
C GLY A 52 -4.16 -6.85 -6.73
N ALA A 53 -3.17 -6.73 -7.61
CA ALA A 53 -2.32 -7.86 -8.01
C ALA A 53 -1.12 -8.05 -7.07
N TYR A 54 -0.45 -6.96 -6.70
CA TYR A 54 0.82 -6.99 -5.98
C TYR A 54 0.75 -6.29 -4.64
N TYR A 55 1.24 -6.95 -3.59
CA TYR A 55 1.08 -6.51 -2.20
C TYR A 55 2.42 -6.58 -1.49
N TYR A 56 2.72 -5.55 -0.72
CA TYR A 56 3.81 -5.50 0.23
C TYR A 56 3.27 -5.27 1.64
N TYR A 57 3.42 -6.27 2.50
CA TYR A 57 3.03 -6.24 3.91
C TYR A 57 4.19 -5.66 4.71
N GLY A 58 4.23 -4.34 4.87
CA GLY A 58 5.40 -3.68 5.44
C GLY A 58 5.66 -3.97 6.92
N VAL A 59 4.65 -4.39 7.69
CA VAL A 59 4.85 -4.87 9.08
C VAL A 59 5.71 -6.12 9.12
N THR A 60 5.49 -7.06 8.19
CA THR A 60 6.25 -8.31 8.13
C THR A 60 7.46 -8.23 7.19
N GLY A 61 7.53 -7.18 6.36
CA GLY A 61 8.52 -7.05 5.30
C GLY A 61 8.34 -8.07 4.18
N THR A 62 7.12 -8.60 3.97
CA THR A 62 6.88 -9.67 3.00
C THR A 62 6.01 -9.23 1.82
N PHE A 63 6.05 -10.03 0.76
CA PHE A 63 5.25 -9.86 -0.44
C PHE A 63 4.23 -10.99 -0.56
N ASN A 64 3.05 -10.72 -1.13
CA ASN A 64 2.18 -11.82 -1.57
C ASN A 64 2.86 -12.65 -2.67
N GLN A 65 2.35 -13.86 -2.92
CA GLN A 65 2.96 -14.79 -3.88
C GLN A 65 3.14 -14.19 -5.28
N ALA A 66 2.17 -13.40 -5.75
CA ALA A 66 2.26 -12.73 -7.05
C ALA A 66 3.36 -11.66 -7.07
N ALA A 67 3.46 -10.81 -6.04
CA ALA A 67 4.47 -9.76 -5.99
C ALA A 67 5.89 -10.30 -5.80
N GLN A 68 6.07 -11.51 -5.23
CA GLN A 68 7.39 -12.16 -5.17
C GLN A 68 7.98 -12.40 -6.56
N GLN A 69 7.13 -12.59 -7.57
CA GLN A 69 7.52 -12.80 -8.97
C GLN A 69 7.45 -11.52 -9.82
N ALA A 70 7.00 -10.40 -9.24
CA ALA A 70 6.94 -9.14 -9.94
C ALA A 70 8.33 -8.55 -10.18
N ASP A 71 8.42 -7.69 -11.19
CA ASP A 71 9.65 -6.96 -11.51
C ASP A 71 10.20 -6.26 -10.26
N GLN A 72 11.54 -6.23 -10.16
CA GLN A 72 12.21 -5.59 -9.01
C GLN A 72 11.77 -4.13 -8.83
N ALA A 73 11.51 -3.41 -9.93
CA ALA A 73 11.01 -2.04 -9.89
C ALA A 73 9.65 -1.93 -9.18
N VAL A 74 8.73 -2.87 -9.44
CA VAL A 74 7.41 -2.90 -8.78
C VAL A 74 7.55 -3.19 -7.30
N ARG A 75 8.37 -4.19 -6.94
CA ARG A 75 8.63 -4.53 -5.54
C ARG A 75 9.25 -3.35 -4.78
N GLN A 76 10.23 -2.68 -5.39
CA GLN A 76 10.87 -1.51 -4.79
C GLN A 76 9.89 -0.34 -4.63
N MET A 77 9.06 -0.08 -5.64
CA MET A 77 8.04 0.98 -5.59
C MET A 77 7.05 0.78 -4.44
N LEU A 78 6.64 -0.46 -4.15
CA LEU A 78 5.77 -0.79 -3.02
C LEU A 78 6.45 -0.54 -1.66
N VAL A 79 7.74 -0.89 -1.55
CA VAL A 79 8.54 -0.64 -0.33
C VAL A 79 8.77 0.85 -0.12
N ASP A 80 9.08 1.57 -1.19
CA ASP A 80 9.31 3.02 -1.15
C ASP A 80 8.04 3.76 -0.78
N ALA A 81 6.88 3.36 -1.32
CA ALA A 81 5.59 3.91 -0.95
C ALA A 81 5.28 3.67 0.54
N TRP A 82 5.55 2.46 1.06
CA TRP A 82 5.42 2.16 2.48
C TRP A 82 6.28 3.10 3.33
N ASN A 83 7.56 3.23 2.99
CA ASN A 83 8.46 4.11 3.70
C ASN A 83 8.02 5.58 3.61
N ASP A 84 7.55 6.04 2.45
CA ASP A 84 7.04 7.41 2.25
C ASP A 84 5.84 7.71 3.15
N TYR A 85 4.89 6.76 3.28
CA TYR A 85 3.74 6.91 4.18
C TYR A 85 4.17 7.08 5.65
N PHE A 86 5.20 6.35 6.10
CA PHE A 86 5.67 6.41 7.49
C PHE A 86 6.78 7.45 7.74
N ALA A 87 7.39 8.04 6.70
CA ALA A 87 8.48 9.00 6.79
C ALA A 87 8.04 10.44 7.14
N VAL A 88 7.09 10.56 8.07
CA VAL A 88 6.54 11.83 8.59
C VAL A 88 7.66 12.85 8.87
#